data_AF-A0A935YIN5-F1
#
_entry.id   AF-A0A935YIN5-F1
#
_cell.length_a   1.000
_cell.length_b   1.000
_cell.length_c   1.000
_cell.angle_alpha   90.00
_cell.angle_beta   90.00
_cell.angle_gamma   90.00
#
_symmetry.space_group_name_H-M   'P 1'
#
loop_
_entity.id
_entity.type
_entity.pdbx_description
1 polymer ?
#
loop_
_entity_poly.entity_id
_entity_poly.type
_entity_poly.pdbx_seq_one_letter_code
_entity_poly.pdbx_strand_id
1 'polypeptide(L)'
;MHVTENVIRDLHVLAQAGEASDDSRALVEAWLAAHPALAAELADAVAGGPADALPPPPPLPADGELRALRRTRRLLSLRSWSMALGFFLTALPLSVRGGADGVRFLLIPGHLGIAAASLVLGIAAWVVFVRVSRALRPVGF
;
A
#
# COMPACT_ATOMS: atom_id res chain seq x y z
N MET A 1 22.75 -30.13 0.95
CA MET A 1 21.34 -29.70 0.77
C MET A 1 20.84 -30.32 -0.52
N HIS A 2 19.62 -30.88 -0.54
CA HIS A 2 18.98 -31.34 -1.76
C HIS A 2 18.07 -30.25 -2.27
N VAL A 3 18.42 -29.66 -3.42
CA VAL A 3 17.54 -28.76 -4.16
C VAL A 3 16.67 -29.63 -5.06
N THR A 4 15.35 -29.41 -5.03
CA THR A 4 14.39 -30.17 -5.85
C THR A 4 14.11 -29.45 -7.15
N GLU A 5 13.65 -30.18 -8.15
CA GLU A 5 13.27 -29.64 -9.46
C GLU A 5 12.23 -28.52 -9.36
N ASN A 6 11.25 -28.66 -8.44
CA ASN A 6 10.23 -27.64 -8.21
C ASN A 6 10.84 -26.32 -7.73
N VAL A 7 11.84 -26.38 -6.83
CA VAL A 7 12.54 -25.18 -6.36
C VAL A 7 13.27 -24.50 -7.52
N ILE A 8 13.87 -25.28 -8.43
CA ILE A 8 14.52 -24.74 -9.63
C ILE A 8 13.50 -24.10 -10.58
N ARG A 9 12.31 -24.70 -10.74
CA ARG A 9 11.23 -24.12 -11.56
C ARG A 9 10.73 -22.80 -10.99
N ASP A 10 10.54 -22.72 -9.68
CA ASP A 10 10.13 -21.48 -9.00
C ASP A 10 11.22 -20.39 -9.13
N LEU A 11 12.48 -20.76 -8.88
CA LEU A 11 13.62 -19.85 -9.02
C LEU A 11 13.86 -19.41 -10.48
N HIS A 12 13.54 -20.27 -11.45
CA HIS A 12 13.65 -19.92 -12.87
C HIS A 12 12.70 -18.79 -13.25
N VAL A 13 11.45 -18.82 -12.76
CA VAL A 13 10.50 -17.72 -12.97
C VAL A 13 11.01 -16.42 -12.36
N LEU A 14 11.55 -16.48 -11.14
CA LEU A 14 12.13 -15.31 -10.46
C LEU A 14 13.40 -14.79 -11.16
N ALA A 15 14.22 -15.70 -11.70
CA ALA A 15 15.42 -15.35 -12.47
C ALA A 15 15.05 -14.62 -13.78
N GLN A 16 14.03 -15.11 -14.49
CA GLN A 16 13.51 -14.47 -15.70
C GLN A 16 12.87 -13.10 -15.42
N ALA A 17 12.24 -12.94 -14.24
CA ALA A 17 11.72 -11.66 -13.78
C ALA A 17 12.81 -10.66 -13.33
N GLY A 18 14.08 -11.09 -13.23
CA GLY A 18 15.18 -10.28 -12.72
C GLY A 18 15.16 -10.07 -11.20
N GLU A 19 14.33 -10.84 -10.48
CA GLU A 19 14.13 -10.74 -9.02
C GLU A 19 14.99 -11.74 -8.23
N ALA A 20 15.64 -12.69 -8.92
CA ALA A 20 16.58 -13.61 -8.29
C ALA A 20 17.95 -12.98 -8.05
N SER A 21 18.53 -13.26 -6.87
CA SER A 21 19.91 -12.90 -6.54
C SER A 21 20.91 -13.53 -7.52
N ASP A 22 22.11 -12.96 -7.64
CA ASP A 22 23.15 -13.49 -8.53
C ASP A 22 23.48 -14.96 -8.22
N ASP A 23 23.51 -15.31 -6.93
CA ASP A 23 23.79 -16.67 -6.46
C ASP A 23 22.66 -17.65 -6.83
N SER A 24 21.41 -17.20 -6.73
CA SER A 24 20.24 -18.00 -7.14
C SER A 24 20.17 -18.20 -8.66
N ARG A 25 20.57 -17.20 -9.45
CA ARG A 25 20.69 -17.32 -10.91
C ARG A 25 21.76 -18.34 -11.29
N ALA A 26 22.95 -18.24 -10.68
CA ALA A 26 24.03 -19.19 -10.92
C ALA A 26 23.63 -20.63 -10.57
N LEU A 27 22.86 -20.82 -9.48
CA LEU A 27 22.30 -22.12 -9.10
C LEU A 27 21.35 -22.68 -10.18
N VAL A 28 20.41 -21.87 -10.67
CA VAL A 28 19.45 -22.27 -11.70
C VAL A 28 20.17 -22.63 -13.00
N GLU A 29 21.10 -21.79 -13.45
CA GLU A 29 21.89 -22.03 -14.65
C GLU A 29 22.70 -23.33 -14.56
N ALA A 30 23.37 -23.57 -13.42
CA ALA A 30 24.12 -24.79 -13.19
C ALA A 30 23.21 -26.04 -13.18
N TRP A 31 22.00 -25.92 -12.63
CA TRP A 31 21.05 -27.03 -12.59
C TRP A 31 20.46 -27.37 -13.96
N LEU A 32 20.12 -26.34 -14.75
CA LEU A 32 19.62 -26.49 -16.11
C LEU A 32 20.70 -27.04 -17.05
N ALA A 33 21.96 -26.64 -16.86
CA ALA A 33 23.09 -27.21 -17.60
C ALA A 33 23.26 -28.73 -17.32
N ALA A 34 22.97 -29.17 -16.10
CA ALA A 34 23.00 -30.58 -15.73
C ALA A 34 21.76 -31.37 -16.19
N HIS A 35 20.63 -30.70 -16.45
CA HIS A 35 19.34 -31.33 -16.79
C HIS A 35 18.76 -30.74 -18.09
N PRO A 36 19.31 -31.09 -19.26
CA PRO A 36 18.92 -30.47 -20.54
C PRO A 36 17.46 -30.73 -20.94
N ALA A 37 16.85 -31.83 -20.47
CA ALA A 37 15.43 -32.10 -20.70
C ALA A 37 14.51 -31.06 -20.04
N LEU A 38 14.83 -30.67 -18.80
CA LEU A 38 14.10 -29.63 -18.07
C LEU A 38 14.33 -28.24 -18.70
N ALA A 39 15.56 -27.99 -19.17
CA ALA A 39 15.88 -26.74 -19.87
C ALA A 39 15.05 -26.57 -21.17
N ALA A 40 14.90 -27.65 -21.94
CA ALA A 40 14.05 -27.65 -23.13
C ALA A 40 12.57 -27.43 -22.77
N GLU A 41 12.05 -28.11 -21.75
CA GLU A 41 10.66 -27.94 -21.31
C GLU A 41 10.36 -26.51 -20.84
N LEU A 42 11.28 -25.88 -20.09
CA LEU A 42 11.12 -24.50 -19.64
C LEU A 42 11.23 -23.49 -20.79
N ALA A 43 12.11 -23.73 -21.76
CA ALA A 43 12.20 -22.92 -22.96
C ALA A 43 10.93 -23.01 -23.81
N ASP A 44 10.37 -24.21 -23.99
CA ASP A 44 9.13 -24.44 -24.72
C ASP A 44 7.92 -23.84 -23.98
N ALA A 45 7.90 -23.86 -22.64
CA ALA A 45 6.85 -23.22 -21.85
C ALA A 45 6.83 -21.69 -22.01
N VAL A 46 8.01 -21.08 -22.19
CA VAL A 46 8.15 -19.65 -22.49
C VAL A 46 7.73 -19.34 -23.93
N ALA A 47 8.06 -20.21 -24.88
CA ALA A 47 7.74 -20.04 -26.30
C ALA A 47 6.29 -20.39 -26.67
N GLY A 48 5.64 -21.31 -25.94
CA GLY A 48 4.31 -21.85 -26.24
C GLY A 48 3.14 -21.17 -25.52
N GLY A 49 3.42 -20.25 -24.59
CA GLY A 49 2.38 -19.42 -23.98
C GLY A 49 1.96 -18.26 -24.90
N PRO A 50 0.76 -17.69 -24.74
CA PRO A 50 0.34 -16.45 -25.43
C PRO A 50 1.12 -15.20 -24.93
N ALA A 51 2.43 -15.34 -24.71
CA ALA A 51 3.33 -14.30 -24.24
C ALA A 51 3.57 -13.22 -25.31
N ASP A 52 3.39 -13.53 -26.60
CA ASP A 52 3.42 -12.54 -27.69
C ASP A 52 2.20 -11.57 -27.67
N ALA A 53 1.19 -11.82 -26.84
CA ALA A 53 -0.01 -10.99 -26.76
C ALA A 53 -0.04 -10.05 -25.54
N LEU A 54 0.89 -10.18 -24.59
CA LEU A 54 0.98 -9.25 -23.46
C LEU A 54 2.26 -8.43 -23.55
N PRO A 55 2.16 -7.09 -23.60
CA PRO A 55 3.34 -6.25 -23.47
C PRO A 55 4.08 -6.63 -22.16
N PRO A 56 5.41 -6.71 -22.19
CA PRO A 56 6.19 -7.05 -21.00
C PRO A 56 5.74 -6.14 -19.86
N PRO A 57 5.46 -6.69 -18.65
CA PRO A 57 5.12 -5.87 -17.51
C PRO A 57 6.24 -4.83 -17.36
N PRO A 58 5.89 -3.54 -17.20
CA PRO A 58 6.90 -2.49 -17.11
C PRO A 58 7.89 -2.89 -16.03
N PRO A 59 9.21 -2.78 -16.28
CA PRO A 59 10.21 -3.18 -15.32
C PRO A 59 9.89 -2.49 -14.00
N LEU A 60 9.61 -3.28 -12.97
CA LEU A 60 9.41 -2.74 -11.64
C LEU A 60 10.72 -2.06 -11.28
N PRO A 61 10.73 -0.73 -11.09
CA PRO A 61 11.97 -0.05 -10.72
C PRO A 61 12.48 -0.70 -9.44
N ALA A 62 13.79 -0.83 -9.25
CA ALA A 62 14.39 -1.36 -8.02
C ALA A 62 13.87 -0.64 -6.74
N ASP A 63 13.32 0.56 -6.90
CA ASP A 63 12.61 1.32 -5.86
C ASP A 63 11.13 0.95 -5.67
N GLY A 64 10.59 -0.05 -6.37
CA GLY A 64 9.16 -0.36 -6.45
C GLY A 64 8.58 -0.69 -5.08
N GLU A 65 9.29 -1.53 -4.33
CA GLU A 65 8.96 -1.85 -2.93
C GLU A 65 9.07 -0.62 -2.02
N LEU A 66 10.15 0.16 -2.15
CA LEU A 66 10.34 1.38 -1.36
C LEU A 66 9.28 2.44 -1.66
N ARG A 67 8.84 2.55 -2.92
CA ARG A 67 7.76 3.46 -3.34
C ARG A 67 6.42 2.96 -2.83
N ALA A 68 6.15 1.65 -2.88
CA ALA A 68 4.96 1.04 -2.31
C ALA A 68 4.89 1.26 -0.79
N LEU A 69 6.00 1.03 -0.08
CA LEU A 69 6.15 1.28 1.36
C LEU A 69 5.99 2.76 1.72
N ARG A 70 6.60 3.68 0.96
CA ARG A 70 6.43 5.13 1.18
C ARG A 70 4.98 5.55 0.93
N ARG A 71 4.33 4.99 -0.09
CA ARG A 71 2.94 5.28 -0.42
C ARG A 71 2.00 4.79 0.67
N THR A 72 2.15 3.56 1.15
CA THR A 72 1.35 3.03 2.26
C THR A 72 1.59 3.80 3.54
N ARG A 73 2.85 4.08 3.92
CA ARG A 73 3.20 4.87 5.11
C ARG A 73 2.59 6.28 5.07
N ARG A 74 2.62 6.94 3.90
CA ARG A 74 2.01 8.26 3.72
C ARG A 74 0.49 8.22 3.88
N LEU A 75 -0.18 7.21 3.30
CA LEU A 75 -1.63 7.04 3.43
C LEU A 75 -2.05 6.71 4.87
N LEU A 76 -1.29 5.88 5.58
CA LEU A 76 -1.47 5.59 7.01
C LEU A 76 -1.32 6.85 7.87
N SER A 77 -0.29 7.66 7.61
CA SER A 77 -0.07 8.93 8.32
C SER A 77 -1.18 9.94 8.04
N LEU A 78 -1.62 10.08 6.79
CA LEU A 78 -2.76 10.92 6.42
C LEU A 78 -4.05 10.48 7.13
N ARG A 79 -4.30 9.17 7.23
CA ARG A 79 -5.45 8.61 7.96
C ARG A 79 -5.38 8.94 9.45
N SER A 80 -4.23 8.77 10.10
CA SER A 80 -4.11 9.04 11.54
C SER A 80 -4.24 10.54 11.85
N TRP A 81 -3.61 11.39 11.04
CA TRP A 81 -3.66 12.85 11.21
C TRP A 81 -5.05 13.42 10.94
N SER A 82 -5.73 12.95 9.88
CA SER A 82 -7.11 13.38 9.60
C SER A 82 -8.08 12.97 10.70
N MET A 83 -7.92 11.77 11.27
CA MET A 83 -8.70 11.32 12.42
C MET A 83 -8.42 12.19 13.66
N ALA A 84 -7.16 12.41 14.02
CA ALA A 84 -6.78 13.24 15.17
C ALA A 84 -7.30 14.68 15.02
N LEU A 85 -7.16 15.26 13.83
CA LEU A 85 -7.63 16.61 13.54
C LEU A 85 -9.17 16.68 13.57
N GLY A 86 -9.85 15.67 13.04
CA GLY A 86 -11.31 15.54 13.13
C GLY A 86 -11.80 15.47 14.56
N PHE A 87 -11.19 14.65 15.42
CA PHE A 87 -11.51 14.61 16.85
C PHE A 87 -11.23 15.94 17.55
N PHE A 88 -10.07 16.56 17.30
CA PHE A 88 -9.72 17.83 17.94
C PHE A 88 -10.70 18.96 17.56
N LEU A 89 -11.00 19.12 16.27
CA LEU A 89 -11.89 20.15 15.75
C LEU A 89 -13.35 19.95 16.17
N THR A 90 -13.80 18.70 16.30
CA THR A 90 -15.16 18.39 16.78
C THR A 90 -15.28 18.45 18.31
N ALA A 91 -14.21 18.15 19.05
CA ALA A 91 -14.18 18.25 20.51
C ALA A 91 -14.18 19.72 21.00
N LEU A 92 -13.54 20.63 20.25
CA LEU A 92 -13.52 22.08 20.51
C LEU A 92 -14.92 22.70 20.74
N PRO A 93 -15.88 22.56 19.82
CA PRO A 93 -17.25 23.07 19.99
C PRO A 93 -18.09 22.22 20.95
N LEU A 94 -17.79 20.93 21.13
CA LEU A 94 -18.52 20.09 22.08
C LEU A 94 -18.10 20.29 23.54
N SER A 95 -17.02 21.01 23.79
CA SER A 95 -16.62 21.45 25.14
C SER A 95 -17.53 22.60 25.61
N VAL A 96 -18.80 22.28 25.80
CA VAL A 96 -19.82 23.15 26.38
C VAL A 96 -20.02 22.78 27.84
N ARG A 97 -20.15 23.79 28.70
CA ARG A 97 -20.53 23.61 30.10
C ARG A 97 -21.95 24.11 30.28
N GLY A 98 -22.83 23.23 30.75
CA GLY A 98 -24.18 23.61 31.17
C GLY A 98 -24.13 24.34 32.51
N GLY A 99 -24.66 25.56 32.58
CA GLY A 99 -24.86 26.33 33.80
C GLY A 99 -26.27 26.93 33.84
N ALA A 100 -26.65 27.51 34.98
CA ALA A 100 -28.00 28.03 35.23
C ALA A 100 -28.48 29.11 34.23
N ASP A 101 -27.55 29.77 33.52
CA ASP A 101 -27.83 30.82 32.53
C ASP A 101 -27.73 30.35 31.07
N GLY A 102 -27.63 29.04 30.82
CA GLY A 102 -27.60 28.45 29.47
C GLY A 102 -26.30 27.72 29.10
N VAL A 103 -26.25 27.20 27.86
CA VAL A 103 -25.11 26.44 27.33
C VAL A 103 -23.98 27.40 26.97
N ARG A 104 -22.87 27.38 27.71
CA ARG A 104 -21.74 28.29 27.49
C ARG A 104 -20.53 27.48 26.99
N PHE A 105 -19.98 27.87 25.84
CA PHE A 105 -18.76 27.26 25.31
C PHE A 105 -17.59 27.54 26.25
N LEU A 106 -16.91 26.48 26.72
CA LEU A 106 -15.84 26.59 27.72
C LEU A 106 -14.55 27.13 27.11
N LEU A 107 -14.26 26.80 25.85
CA LEU A 107 -13.01 27.17 25.18
C LEU A 107 -13.05 28.51 24.42
N ILE A 108 -14.23 28.98 24.01
CA ILE A 108 -14.38 30.23 23.23
C ILE A 108 -15.63 30.98 23.70
N PRO A 109 -15.53 31.80 24.75
CA PRO A 109 -16.66 32.61 25.20
C PRO A 109 -16.98 33.67 24.13
N GLY A 110 -18.20 33.63 23.56
CA GLY A 110 -18.77 34.74 22.78
C GLY A 110 -18.54 34.74 21.25
N HIS A 111 -17.75 33.82 20.68
CA HIS A 111 -17.51 33.78 19.24
C HIS A 111 -18.13 32.54 18.56
N LEU A 112 -19.44 32.64 18.26
CA LEU A 112 -20.20 31.63 17.51
C LEU A 112 -19.56 31.30 16.14
N GLY A 113 -18.90 32.29 15.52
CA GLY A 113 -18.21 32.13 14.23
C GLY A 113 -17.01 31.18 14.27
N ILE A 114 -16.27 31.12 15.38
CA ILE A 114 -15.10 30.23 15.48
C ILE A 114 -15.56 28.78 15.71
N ALA A 115 -16.65 28.58 16.46
CA ALA A 115 -17.29 27.27 16.62
C ALA A 115 -17.87 26.75 15.29
N ALA A 116 -18.49 27.62 14.49
CA ALA A 116 -18.95 27.26 13.16
C ALA A 116 -17.78 26.92 12.22
N ALA A 117 -16.71 27.73 12.22
CA ALA A 117 -15.53 27.49 11.41
C ALA A 117 -14.82 26.18 11.78
N SER A 118 -14.70 25.85 13.07
CA SER A 118 -14.08 24.60 13.51
C SER A 118 -14.89 23.36 13.13
N LEU A 119 -16.23 23.43 13.17
CA LEU A 119 -17.10 22.36 12.69
C LEU A 119 -16.95 22.13 11.18
N VAL A 120 -16.92 23.20 10.37
CA VAL A 120 -16.69 23.10 8.92
C VAL A 120 -15.33 22.45 8.62
N LEU A 121 -14.29 22.87 9.34
CA LEU A 121 -12.95 22.30 9.20
C LEU A 121 -12.91 20.82 9.66
N GLY A 122 -13.65 20.48 10.71
CA GLY A 122 -13.80 19.11 11.20
C GLY A 122 -14.50 18.20 10.18
N ILE A 123 -15.58 18.68 9.55
CA ILE A 123 -16.26 17.97 8.47
C ILE A 123 -15.30 17.72 7.30
N ALA A 124 -14.50 18.73 6.91
CA ALA A 124 -13.50 18.57 5.86
C ALA A 124 -12.46 17.50 6.22
N ALA A 125 -11.98 17.47 7.47
CA ALA A 125 -11.06 16.44 7.96
C ALA A 125 -11.68 15.03 7.91
N TRP A 126 -12.95 14.88 8.28
CA TRP A 126 -13.68 13.61 8.16
C TRP A 126 -13.86 13.16 6.70
N VAL A 127 -14.14 14.09 5.78
CA VAL A 127 -14.22 13.79 4.34
C VAL A 127 -12.88 13.26 3.82
N VAL A 128 -11.76 13.89 4.21
CA VAL A 128 -10.41 13.42 3.86
C VAL A 128 -10.16 12.03 4.44
N PHE A 129 -10.51 11.79 5.70
CA PHE A 129 -10.39 10.48 6.35
C PHE A 129 -11.17 9.40 5.61
N VAL A 130 -12.42 9.67 5.20
CA VAL A 130 -13.25 8.72 4.45
C VAL A 130 -12.64 8.43 3.07
N ARG A 131 -12.11 9.43 2.38
CA ARG A 131 -11.46 9.19 1.08
C ARG A 131 -10.19 8.36 1.20
N VAL A 132 -9.33 8.67 2.18
CA VAL A 132 -8.07 7.93 2.41
C VAL A 132 -8.36 6.50 2.88
N SER A 133 -9.35 6.30 3.75
CA SER A 133 -9.74 4.96 4.21
C SER A 133 -10.35 4.10 3.11
N ARG A 134 -11.10 4.70 2.16
CA ARG A 134 -11.60 3.99 0.97
C ARG A 134 -10.46 3.62 0.01
N ALA A 135 -9.48 4.50 -0.17
CA ALA A 135 -8.30 4.21 -1.00
C ALA A 135 -7.38 3.14 -0.40
N LEU A 136 -7.48 2.89 0.91
CA LEU A 136 -6.73 1.87 1.63
C LEU A 136 -7.44 0.51 1.71
N ARG A 137 -8.72 0.40 1.31
CA ARG A 137 -9.39 -0.91 1.24
C ARG A 137 -8.87 -1.63 0.00
N PRO A 138 -8.05 -2.69 0.14
CA PRO A 138 -7.75 -3.56 -0.99
C PRO A 138 -9.08 -4.17 -1.43
N VAL A 139 -9.35 -4.11 -2.72
CA VAL A 139 -10.40 -4.93 -3.32
C VAL A 139 -9.93 -6.38 -3.11
N GLY A 140 -10.67 -7.11 -2.26
CA GLY A 140 -10.61 -8.55 -1.95
C GLY A 140 -9.33 -9.36 -2.24
N PHE A 141 -8.83 -10.05 -1.20
CA PHE A 141 -8.33 -11.41 -1.37
C PHE A 141 -9.52 -12.37 -1.45
#